data_AF-A0A3N6DLW2-F1
#
_entry.id   AF-A0A3N6DLW2-F1
#
_cell.length_a   1.000
_cell.length_b   1.000
_cell.length_c   1.000
_cell.angle_alpha   90.00
_cell.angle_beta   90.00
_cell.angle_gamma   90.00
#
_symmetry.space_group_name_H-M   'P 1'
#
loop_
_entity.id
_entity.type
_entity.pdbx_description
1 polymer ?
#
loop_
_entity_poly.entity_id
_entity_poly.type
_entity_poly.pdbx_seq_one_letter_code
_entity_poly.pdbx_strand_id
1 'polypeptide(L)'
;MVRGGSTESVHRAREAARGFACGLVPAPGSDTVDTLVLVVSELATNALRHGGGRYALELSATRDALTAAISDPSPVPPRERAPDLNGGSGGFGWHMVRRLTADLTVAPGPGA
;
A
#
# COMPACT_ATOMS: atom_id res chain seq x y z
N MET A 1 -4.90 -6.26 -11.07
CA MET A 1 -5.66 -5.34 -10.20
C MET A 1 -6.40 -6.13 -9.14
N VAL A 2 -6.28 -5.76 -7.86
CA VAL A 2 -6.96 -6.39 -6.73
C VAL A 2 -7.95 -5.40 -6.13
N ARG A 3 -9.17 -5.82 -5.82
CA ARG A 3 -10.17 -4.97 -5.14
C ARG A 3 -10.41 -5.49 -3.73
N GLY A 4 -10.54 -4.56 -2.79
CA GLY A 4 -10.75 -4.87 -1.38
C GLY A 4 -11.87 -4.05 -0.74
N GLY A 5 -12.44 -4.60 0.33
CA GLY A 5 -13.53 -4.00 1.11
C GLY A 5 -13.72 -4.64 2.49
N SER A 6 -12.72 -5.40 2.95
CA SER A 6 -12.74 -6.13 4.22
C SER A 6 -11.32 -6.35 4.75
N THR A 7 -11.16 -6.70 6.02
CA THR A 7 -9.85 -7.03 6.59
C THR A 7 -9.16 -8.21 5.87
N GLU A 8 -9.92 -9.22 5.44
CA GLU A 8 -9.39 -10.34 4.63
C GLU A 8 -8.81 -9.87 3.29
N SER A 9 -9.35 -8.80 2.71
CA SER A 9 -8.81 -8.25 1.47
C SER A 9 -7.38 -7.70 1.64
N VAL A 10 -6.99 -7.27 2.84
CA VAL A 10 -5.60 -6.87 3.14
C VAL A 10 -4.65 -8.06 3.03
N HIS A 11 -5.07 -9.25 3.48
CA HIS A 11 -4.28 -10.46 3.29
C HIS A 11 -4.14 -10.79 1.80
N ARG A 12 -5.24 -10.75 1.03
CA ARG A 12 -5.19 -10.96 -0.42
C ARG A 12 -4.30 -9.95 -1.15
N ALA A 13 -4.28 -8.70 -0.71
CA ALA A 13 -3.41 -7.67 -1.27
C ALA A 13 -1.93 -7.97 -1.03
N ARG A 14 -1.57 -8.44 0.19
CA ARG A 14 -0.20 -8.89 0.51
C ARG A 14 0.23 -10.07 -0.33
N GLU A 15 -0.63 -11.09 -0.46
CA GLU A 15 -0.35 -12.27 -1.29
C GLU A 15 -0.18 -11.89 -2.77
N ALA A 16 -1.02 -10.98 -3.28
CA ALA A 16 -0.89 -10.49 -4.65
C ALA A 16 0.43 -9.73 -4.87
N ALA A 17 0.85 -8.91 -3.90
CA ALA A 17 2.13 -8.20 -3.96
C ALA A 17 3.33 -9.16 -3.98
N ARG A 18 3.32 -10.18 -3.11
CA ARG A 18 4.36 -11.21 -3.07
C ARG A 18 4.38 -12.03 -4.36
N GLY A 19 3.22 -12.50 -4.81
CA GLY A 19 3.09 -13.28 -6.05
C GLY A 19 3.51 -12.49 -7.28
N PHE A 20 3.15 -11.20 -7.35
CA PHE A 20 3.59 -10.31 -8.41
C PHE A 20 5.12 -10.20 -8.44
N ALA A 21 5.77 -9.91 -7.30
CA ALA A 21 7.20 -9.74 -7.25
C ALA A 21 7.97 -11.04 -7.55
N CYS A 22 7.48 -12.19 -7.06
CA CYS A 22 8.06 -13.50 -7.39
C CYS A 22 7.94 -13.87 -8.87
N GLY A 23 6.98 -13.29 -9.60
CA GLY A 23 6.79 -13.51 -11.03
C GLY A 23 7.67 -12.65 -11.94
N LEU A 24 8.46 -11.73 -11.39
CA LEU A 24 9.32 -10.84 -12.17
C LEU A 24 10.65 -11.48 -12.55
N VAL A 25 11.17 -11.08 -13.71
CA VAL A 25 12.49 -11.48 -14.20
C VAL A 25 13.26 -10.23 -14.65
N PRO A 26 14.43 -9.94 -14.05
CA PRO A 26 15.07 -10.67 -12.95
C PRO A 26 14.25 -10.58 -11.64
N ALA A 27 14.41 -11.58 -10.78
CA ALA A 27 13.73 -11.59 -9.49
C ALA A 27 14.27 -10.45 -8.60
N PRO A 28 13.40 -9.64 -7.99
CA PRO A 28 13.82 -8.64 -7.00
C PRO A 28 14.39 -9.32 -5.75
N GLY A 29 15.26 -8.61 -5.03
CA GLY A 29 15.79 -9.09 -3.76
C GLY A 29 14.71 -9.25 -2.68
N SER A 30 14.94 -10.14 -1.71
CA SER A 30 13.99 -10.42 -0.61
C SER A 30 13.52 -9.15 0.10
N ASP A 31 14.43 -8.23 0.39
CA ASP A 31 14.13 -7.01 1.13
C ASP A 31 13.21 -6.07 0.34
N THR A 32 13.33 -6.08 -0.99
CA THR A 32 12.44 -5.34 -1.89
C THR A 32 11.04 -5.95 -1.90
N VAL A 33 10.95 -7.29 -1.94
CA VAL A 33 9.66 -8.00 -1.87
C VAL A 33 8.95 -7.72 -0.55
N ASP A 34 9.67 -7.85 0.57
CA ASP A 34 9.09 -7.64 1.90
C ASP A 34 8.69 -6.16 2.11
N THR A 35 9.48 -5.23 1.58
CA THR A 35 9.13 -3.81 1.53
C THR A 35 7.84 -3.57 0.76
N LEU A 36 7.70 -4.14 -0.44
CA LEU A 36 6.48 -4.01 -1.26
C LEU A 36 5.25 -4.56 -0.52
N VAL A 37 5.37 -5.74 0.06
CA VAL A 37 4.28 -6.39 0.81
C VAL A 37 3.84 -5.55 2.00
N LEU A 38 4.80 -4.96 2.72
CA LEU A 38 4.55 -4.10 3.86
C LEU A 38 3.85 -2.80 3.45
N VAL A 39 4.37 -2.11 2.42
CA VAL A 39 3.75 -0.89 1.86
C VAL A 39 2.31 -1.16 1.42
N VAL A 40 2.07 -2.25 0.70
CA VAL A 40 0.71 -2.64 0.25
C VAL A 40 -0.21 -2.90 1.44
N SER A 41 0.27 -3.57 2.49
CA SER A 41 -0.51 -3.84 3.70
C SER A 41 -0.95 -2.56 4.40
N GLU A 42 -0.02 -1.61 4.57
CA GLU A 42 -0.28 -0.35 5.25
C GLU A 42 -1.24 0.53 4.43
N LEU A 43 -1.01 0.66 3.12
CA LEU A 43 -1.88 1.44 2.25
C LEU A 43 -3.29 0.84 2.17
N ALA A 44 -3.42 -0.48 2.05
CA ALA A 44 -4.72 -1.15 2.00
C ALA A 44 -5.47 -1.00 3.33
N THR A 45 -4.75 -1.12 4.45
CA THR A 45 -5.33 -0.91 5.79
C THR A 45 -5.80 0.52 5.97
N ASN A 46 -5.01 1.50 5.52
CA ASN A 46 -5.38 2.91 5.57
C ASN A 46 -6.64 3.18 4.73
N ALA A 47 -6.69 2.68 3.50
CA ALA A 47 -7.84 2.84 2.62
C ALA A 47 -9.12 2.18 3.19
N LEU A 48 -9.01 1.01 3.82
CA LEU A 48 -10.16 0.38 4.47
C LEU A 48 -10.64 1.16 5.69
N ARG A 49 -9.73 1.60 6.56
CA ARG A 49 -10.10 2.26 7.82
C ARG A 49 -10.55 3.71 7.61
N HIS A 50 -9.98 4.39 6.63
CA HIS A 50 -10.09 5.84 6.49
C HIS A 50 -10.48 6.29 5.08
N GLY A 51 -10.23 5.46 4.07
CA GLY A 51 -10.54 5.73 2.66
C GLY A 51 -11.96 5.36 2.25
N GLY A 52 -12.93 5.28 3.16
CA GLY A 52 -14.32 4.94 2.80
C GLY A 52 -14.58 3.44 2.59
N GLY A 53 -13.76 2.57 3.20
CA GLY A 53 -14.09 1.15 3.40
C GLY A 53 -13.80 0.23 2.22
N ARG A 54 -13.27 0.75 1.11
CA ARG A 54 -12.93 -0.05 -0.08
C ARG A 54 -11.72 0.52 -0.81
N TYR A 55 -11.05 -0.30 -1.59
CA TYR A 55 -9.91 0.14 -2.39
C TYR A 55 -9.69 -0.70 -3.66
N ALA A 56 -8.91 -0.15 -4.57
CA ALA A 56 -8.31 -0.85 -5.70
C ALA A 56 -6.77 -0.78 -5.58
N LEU A 57 -6.11 -1.92 -5.76
CA LEU A 57 -4.66 -2.07 -5.80
C LEU A 57 -4.22 -2.40 -7.23
N GLU A 58 -3.26 -1.63 -7.71
CA GLU A 58 -2.53 -1.86 -8.96
C GLU A 58 -1.05 -2.04 -8.64
N LEU A 59 -0.44 -3.04 -9.29
CA LEU A 59 0.96 -3.38 -9.15
C LEU A 59 1.58 -3.31 -10.55
N SER A 60 2.69 -2.60 -10.66
CA SER A 60 3.47 -2.51 -11.88
C SER A 60 4.96 -2.55 -11.56
N ALA A 61 5.74 -2.90 -12.57
CA ALA A 61 7.19 -2.96 -12.47
C ALA A 61 7.79 -2.32 -13.73
N THR A 62 8.87 -1.58 -13.53
CA THR A 62 9.77 -1.16 -14.59
C THR A 62 11.11 -1.87 -14.39
N ARG A 63 12.11 -1.55 -15.21
CA ARG A 63 13.47 -2.07 -15.00
C ARG A 63 14.03 -1.65 -13.63
N ASP A 64 13.65 -0.47 -13.14
CA ASP A 64 14.32 0.18 -12.02
C ASP A 64 13.44 0.29 -10.76
N ALA A 65 12.13 0.03 -10.85
CA ALA A 65 11.21 0.22 -9.74
C ALA A 65 10.01 -0.73 -9.73
N LEU A 66 9.58 -1.11 -8.53
CA LEU A 66 8.26 -1.69 -8.27
C LEU A 66 7.32 -0.60 -7.77
N THR A 67 6.11 -0.55 -8.34
CA THR A 67 5.09 0.44 -7.96
C THR A 67 3.85 -0.27 -7.44
N ALA A 68 3.36 0.18 -6.29
CA ALA A 68 2.05 -0.15 -5.77
C ALA A 68 1.19 1.12 -5.71
N ALA A 69 0.09 1.13 -6.45
CA ALA A 69 -0.89 2.20 -6.41
C ALA A 69 -2.16 1.70 -5.73
N ILE A 70 -2.60 2.41 -4.68
CA ILE A 70 -3.88 2.17 -4.02
C ILE A 70 -4.77 3.38 -4.21
N SER A 71 -5.98 3.13 -4.70
CA SER A 71 -7.04 4.13 -4.86
C SER A 71 -8.21 3.81 -3.95
N ASP A 72 -8.75 4.83 -3.31
CA ASP A 72 -9.92 4.75 -2.44
C ASP A 72 -10.87 5.93 -2.71
N PRO A 73 -12.17 5.84 -2.35
CA PRO A 73 -13.15 6.89 -2.65
C PRO A 73 -13.03 8.15 -1.80
N SER A 74 -12.13 8.23 -0.82
CA SER A 74 -12.00 9.42 0.02
C SER A 74 -11.26 10.54 -0.73
N PRO A 75 -11.79 11.77 -0.76
CA PRO A 75 -11.05 12.92 -1.28
C PRO A 75 -10.00 13.43 -0.28
N VAL A 76 -9.96 12.87 0.93
CA VAL A 76 -9.04 13.28 1.97
C VAL A 76 -7.69 12.59 1.75
N PRO A 77 -6.58 13.34 1.58
CA PRO A 77 -5.27 12.73 1.41
C PRO A 77 -4.90 11.90 2.66
N PRO A 78 -4.03 10.88 2.50
CA PRO A 78 -3.55 10.09 3.63
C PRO A 78 -2.97 11.01 4.70
N ARG A 79 -3.47 10.88 5.94
CA ARG A 79 -2.99 11.69 7.07
C ARG A 79 -1.78 11.02 7.71
N GLU A 80 -0.68 11.77 7.79
CA GLU A 80 0.37 11.52 8.76
C GLU A 80 -0.20 11.57 10.17
N ARG A 81 -0.10 10.45 10.89
CA ARG A 81 -0.38 10.44 12.32
C ARG A 81 0.90 10.10 13.06
N ALA A 82 1.20 10.91 14.09
CA ALA A 82 2.24 10.59 15.04
C ALA A 82 1.98 9.19 15.60
N PRO A 83 3.02 8.35 15.73
CA PRO A 83 2.86 7.00 16.24
C PRO A 83 2.24 7.04 17.63
N ASP A 84 1.08 6.39 17.77
CA ASP A 84 0.48 6.19 19.08
C ASP A 84 1.28 5.11 19.81
N LEU A 85 2.19 5.55 20.67
CA LEU A 85 3.06 4.71 21.49
C LEU A 85 2.27 3.87 22.52
N ASN A 86 0.95 4.09 22.66
CA ASN A 86 0.08 3.35 23.57
C ASN A 86 -0.61 2.14 22.92
N GLY A 87 -0.19 1.74 21.71
CA GLY A 87 -0.47 0.41 21.14
C GLY A 87 -1.89 0.17 20.62
N GLY A 88 -2.79 1.16 20.64
CA GLY A 88 -4.20 0.97 20.32
C GLY A 88 -4.64 1.39 18.90
N SER A 89 -4.05 2.43 18.31
CA SER A 89 -4.64 3.09 17.13
C SER A 89 -3.83 3.02 15.82
N GLY A 90 -2.60 2.48 15.86
CA GLY A 90 -1.69 2.51 14.71
C GLY A 90 -1.18 3.93 14.40
N GLY A 91 -0.24 4.06 13.46
CA GLY A 91 0.38 5.35 13.10
C GLY A 91 1.76 5.25 12.47
N PHE A 92 2.40 4.08 12.55
CA PHE A 92 3.69 3.83 11.90
C PHE A 92 3.61 3.67 10.38
N GLY A 93 2.44 3.27 9.86
CA GLY A 93 2.28 2.85 8.47
C GLY A 93 2.74 3.91 7.46
N TRP A 94 2.35 5.17 7.65
CA TRP A 94 2.70 6.21 6.68
C TRP A 94 4.16 6.66 6.77
N HIS A 95 4.72 6.79 7.98
CA HIS A 95 6.14 7.08 8.16
C HIS A 95 7.03 5.97 7.58
N MET A 96 6.60 4.72 7.73
CA MET A 96 7.27 3.56 7.18
C MET A 96 7.18 3.52 5.66
N VAL A 97 6.00 3.75 5.07
CA VAL A 97 5.84 3.88 3.61
C VAL A 97 6.80 4.93 3.07
N ARG A 98 6.79 6.14 3.65
CA ARG A 98 7.71 7.23 3.25
C ARG A 98 9.19 6.89 3.37
N ARG A 99 9.56 6.07 4.35
CA ARG A 99 10.97 5.71 4.58
C ARG A 99 11.44 4.61 3.63
N LEU A 100 10.54 3.72 3.24
CA LEU A 100 10.86 2.52 2.47
C LEU A 100 10.64 2.70 0.96
N THR A 101 9.83 3.67 0.54
CA THR A 101 9.64 4.00 -0.88
C THR A 101 10.63 5.07 -1.32
N ALA A 102 11.28 4.85 -2.48
CA ALA A 102 12.10 5.87 -3.11
C ALA A 102 11.27 7.10 -3.55
N ASP A 103 10.07 6.84 -4.08
CA ASP A 103 9.11 7.86 -4.52
C ASP A 103 7.72 7.58 -3.96
N LEU A 104 7.02 8.63 -3.55
CA LEU A 104 5.65 8.56 -3.06
C LEU A 104 4.82 9.71 -3.64
N THR A 105 3.82 9.36 -4.45
CA THR A 105 2.88 10.33 -5.02
C THR A 105 1.50 10.13 -4.41
N VAL A 106 0.91 11.23 -3.94
CA VAL A 106 -0.51 11.30 -3.55
C VAL A 106 -1.19 12.23 -4.54
N ALA A 107 -2.15 11.70 -5.28
CA ALA A 107 -2.94 12.46 -6.23
C ALA A 107 -4.43 12.32 -5.90
N PRO A 108 -5.25 13.36 -6.16
CA PRO A 108 -6.70 13.21 -6.13
C PRO A 108 -7.14 12.14 -7.12
N GLY A 109 -8.19 11.38 -6.77
CA GLY A 109 -8.83 10.47 -7.73
C GLY A 109 -9.40 11.25 -8.92
N PRO A 110 -9.53 10.62 -10.11
CA PRO A 110 -10.15 11.26 -11.26
C PRO A 110 -11.57 11.71 -10.91
N GLY A 111 -11.83 13.02 -10.97
CA GLY A 111 -13.13 13.64 -10.66
C GLY A 111 -13.23 14.37 -9.32
N ALA A 112 -12.12 14.60 -8.60
CA ALA A 112 -12.06 15.49 -7.44
C ALA A 112 -11.96 16.98 -7.81
#